data_AF-A0A1Q4FS38-F1
#
_entry.id   AF-A0A1Q4FS38-F1
#
_cell.length_a   1.000
_cell.length_b   1.000
_cell.length_c   1.000
_cell.angle_alpha   90.00
_cell.angle_beta   90.00
_cell.angle_gamma   90.00
#
_symmetry.space_group_name_H-M   'P 1'
#
loop_
_entity.id
_entity.type
_entity.pdbx_description
1 polymer ?
#
loop_
_entity_poly.entity_id
_entity_poly.type
_entity_poly.pdbx_seq_one_letter_code
_entity_poly.pdbx_strand_id
1 'polypeptide(L)'
;MGAWRDELVRALRGLRLKATADAVEALRADGGGPLADGLGELVAALQHGSDTRALERRFRDARLPVPGAALEDAWTGLVRGLPPAVVAQLADGAWATRHESVLVTSECGGGKTWLSCALAAAVLRAGGTAAWFHQADFLAAWASADAAGTLGALRRRLASATVLVLEELGVEPLEDGDLAVLRRLVEPRPGGFILTSPFPPALWPEHWCGKTMSSADAYTTEAVLRRLVNPSHRIELRGKAAEFKPGSEAPPPVPRSSLSPPKAKRLPPSKRKAQAAGKAGRARA
;
A
#
# COMPACT_ATOMS: atom_id res chain seq x y z
N MET A 1 -45.31 29.98 -0.45
CA MET A 1 -45.00 28.55 -0.26
C MET A 1 -43.51 28.27 0.00
N GLY A 2 -42.60 29.27 0.03
CA GLY A 2 -41.14 29.06 0.17
C GLY A 2 -40.53 29.24 1.58
N ALA A 3 -41.21 29.90 2.52
CA ALA A 3 -40.60 30.26 3.81
C ALA A 3 -40.18 29.03 4.68
N TRP A 4 -41.01 27.99 4.74
CA TRP A 4 -40.70 26.76 5.48
C TRP A 4 -39.52 26.00 4.85
N ARG A 5 -39.37 26.10 3.52
CA ARG A 5 -38.31 25.43 2.76
C ARG A 5 -36.96 26.07 3.06
N ASP A 6 -36.91 27.40 3.04
CA ASP A 6 -35.70 28.15 3.37
C ASP A 6 -35.27 27.92 4.83
N GLU A 7 -36.24 27.81 5.75
CA GLU A 7 -35.99 27.46 7.15
C GLU A 7 -35.45 26.03 7.29
N LEU A 8 -36.07 25.06 6.61
CA LEU A 8 -35.63 23.67 6.62
C LEU A 8 -34.22 23.50 6.04
N VAL A 9 -33.94 24.14 4.90
CA VAL A 9 -32.60 24.14 4.28
C VAL A 9 -31.57 24.74 5.24
N ARG A 10 -31.91 25.86 5.90
CA ARG A 10 -31.03 26.50 6.88
C ARG A 10 -30.76 25.58 8.06
N ALA A 11 -31.78 24.89 8.58
CA ALA A 11 -31.65 23.92 9.66
C ALA A 11 -30.76 22.72 9.24
N LEU A 12 -30.99 22.16 8.05
CA LEU A 12 -30.21 21.04 7.50
C LEU A 12 -28.74 21.42 7.30
N ARG A 13 -28.46 22.63 6.80
CA ARG A 13 -27.08 23.17 6.70
C ARG A 13 -26.44 23.36 8.07
N GLY A 14 -27.20 23.84 9.07
CA GLY A 14 -26.74 23.94 10.46
C GLY A 14 -26.35 22.58 11.05
N LEU A 15 -27.06 21.51 10.69
CA LEU A 15 -26.75 20.12 11.06
C LEU A 15 -25.66 19.47 10.19
N ARG A 16 -25.03 20.21 9.28
CA ARG A 16 -24.03 19.71 8.30
C ARG A 16 -24.57 18.63 7.35
N LEU A 17 -25.87 18.63 7.08
CA LEU A 17 -26.56 17.73 6.14
C LEU A 17 -26.71 18.39 4.77
N LYS A 18 -25.57 18.79 4.17
CA LYS A 18 -25.54 19.54 2.91
C LYS A 18 -26.29 18.84 1.77
N ALA A 19 -26.01 17.57 1.51
CA ALA A 19 -26.66 16.81 0.43
C ALA A 19 -28.19 16.79 0.55
N THR A 20 -28.71 16.68 1.78
CA THR A 20 -30.15 16.71 2.05
C THR A 20 -30.73 18.11 1.87
N ALA A 21 -29.98 19.15 2.27
CA ALA A 21 -30.38 20.53 2.02
C ALA A 21 -30.48 20.83 0.51
N ASP A 22 -29.48 20.37 -0.26
CA ASP A 22 -29.44 20.53 -1.71
C ASP A 22 -30.60 19.74 -2.39
N ALA A 23 -30.92 18.54 -1.89
CA ALA A 23 -32.09 17.77 -2.33
C ALA A 23 -33.42 18.47 -1.99
N VAL A 24 -33.54 19.05 -0.79
CA VAL A 24 -34.70 19.87 -0.41
C VAL A 24 -34.83 21.07 -1.33
N GLU A 25 -33.76 21.71 -1.81
CA GLU A 25 -33.82 22.81 -2.79
C GLU A 25 -34.20 22.34 -4.20
N ALA A 26 -33.79 21.12 -4.59
CA ALA A 26 -34.04 20.55 -5.91
C ALA A 26 -35.48 20.04 -6.14
N LEU A 27 -36.24 19.73 -5.08
CA LEU A 27 -37.64 19.32 -5.19
C LEU A 27 -38.47 20.37 -6.00
N ARG A 28 -39.38 19.94 -6.87
CA ARG A 28 -40.25 20.91 -7.59
C ARG A 28 -41.34 21.42 -6.65
N ALA A 29 -41.69 22.71 -6.78
CA ALA A 29 -42.78 23.32 -6.01
C ALA A 29 -44.15 22.74 -6.40
N ASP A 30 -44.28 22.28 -7.64
CA ASP A 30 -45.45 21.58 -8.16
C ASP A 30 -45.27 20.09 -7.84
N GLY A 31 -45.82 19.65 -6.72
CA GLY A 31 -45.69 18.29 -6.18
C GLY A 31 -46.28 17.20 -7.08
N GLY A 32 -45.60 16.87 -8.16
CA GLY A 32 -46.05 15.89 -9.16
C GLY A 32 -45.88 14.42 -8.75
N GLY A 33 -45.29 14.13 -7.59
CA GLY A 33 -45.13 12.78 -7.05
C GLY A 33 -45.77 12.65 -5.65
N PRO A 34 -46.26 11.47 -5.27
CA PRO A 34 -46.65 11.16 -3.89
C PRO A 34 -45.62 11.66 -2.87
N LEU A 35 -46.07 12.09 -1.68
CA LEU A 35 -45.20 12.46 -0.54
C LEU A 35 -44.11 11.40 -0.26
N ALA A 36 -44.44 10.12 -0.52
CA ALA A 36 -43.51 9.01 -0.42
C ALA A 36 -42.28 9.14 -1.33
N ASP A 37 -42.43 9.66 -2.54
CA ASP A 37 -41.31 9.84 -3.48
C ASP A 37 -40.37 10.94 -2.99
N GLY A 38 -40.93 12.07 -2.54
CA GLY A 38 -40.15 13.14 -1.93
C GLY A 38 -39.42 12.70 -0.65
N LEU A 39 -40.07 11.91 0.21
CA LEU A 39 -39.42 11.31 1.38
C LEU A 39 -38.32 10.32 0.99
N GLY A 40 -38.54 9.53 -0.06
CA GLY A 40 -37.54 8.61 -0.62
C GLY A 40 -36.29 9.33 -1.10
N GLU A 41 -36.46 10.41 -1.86
CA GLU A 41 -35.35 11.27 -2.32
C GLU A 41 -34.56 11.88 -1.15
N LEU A 42 -35.25 12.34 -0.11
CA LEU A 42 -34.60 12.93 1.08
C LEU A 42 -33.81 11.89 1.88
N VAL A 43 -34.35 10.68 2.05
CA VAL A 43 -33.64 9.58 2.72
C VAL A 43 -32.41 9.16 1.92
N ALA A 44 -32.54 9.02 0.59
CA ALA A 44 -31.41 8.72 -0.28
C ALA A 44 -30.31 9.80 -0.18
N ALA A 45 -30.69 11.09 -0.16
CA ALA A 45 -29.75 12.19 0.01
C ALA A 45 -29.06 12.18 1.38
N LEU A 46 -29.77 11.83 2.45
CA LEU A 46 -29.20 11.67 3.80
C LEU A 46 -28.16 10.55 3.86
N GLN A 47 -28.51 9.38 3.31
CA GLN A 47 -27.62 8.21 3.25
C GLN A 47 -26.37 8.55 2.44
N HIS A 48 -26.54 9.08 1.23
CA HIS A 48 -25.42 9.49 0.37
C HIS A 48 -24.50 10.51 1.03
N GLY A 49 -25.08 11.52 1.70
CA GLY A 49 -24.29 12.50 2.45
C GLY A 49 -23.53 11.89 3.63
N SER A 50 -24.13 10.92 4.32
CA SER A 50 -23.48 10.20 5.42
C SER A 50 -22.29 9.37 4.91
N ASP A 51 -22.50 8.61 3.85
CA ASP A 51 -21.48 7.75 3.24
C ASP A 51 -20.30 8.56 2.72
N THR A 52 -20.58 9.68 2.04
CA THR A 52 -19.56 10.62 1.56
C THR A 52 -18.71 11.16 2.71
N ARG A 53 -19.34 11.63 3.80
CA ARG A 53 -18.61 12.12 4.99
C ARG A 53 -17.79 11.01 5.65
N ALA A 54 -18.30 9.78 5.68
CA ALA A 54 -17.57 8.63 6.19
C ALA A 54 -16.33 8.34 5.34
N LEU A 55 -16.47 8.34 4.03
CA LEU A 55 -15.37 8.13 3.09
C LEU A 55 -14.30 9.22 3.20
N GLU A 56 -14.69 10.50 3.19
CA GLU A 56 -13.78 11.63 3.35
C GLU A 56 -12.98 11.55 4.66
N ARG A 57 -13.63 11.16 5.75
CA ARG A 57 -12.96 10.95 7.04
C ARG A 57 -11.94 9.83 6.94
N ARG A 58 -12.30 8.69 6.36
CA ARG A 58 -11.38 7.55 6.19
C ARG A 58 -10.16 7.92 5.36
N PHE A 59 -10.32 8.67 4.26
CA PHE A 59 -9.19 9.18 3.47
C PHE A 59 -8.28 10.12 4.27
N ARG A 60 -8.87 11.03 5.05
CA ARG A 60 -8.12 11.95 5.93
C ARG A 60 -7.32 11.20 6.99
N ASP A 61 -7.92 10.18 7.60
CA ASP A 61 -7.29 9.39 8.66
C ASP A 61 -6.20 8.46 8.12
N ALA A 62 -6.34 8.01 6.87
CA ALA A 62 -5.39 7.14 6.18
C ALA A 62 -4.08 7.84 5.80
N ARG A 63 -4.12 9.17 5.56
CA ARG A 63 -2.95 9.99 5.22
C ARG A 63 -2.16 9.47 4.01
N LEU A 64 -2.87 9.05 2.96
CA LEU A 64 -2.24 8.60 1.71
C LEU A 64 -1.46 9.76 1.07
N PRO A 65 -0.19 9.56 0.65
CA PRO A 65 0.59 10.59 -0.05
C PRO A 65 -0.04 11.01 -1.38
N VAL A 66 -0.71 10.07 -2.07
CA VAL A 66 -1.42 10.32 -3.33
C VAL A 66 -2.90 9.94 -3.18
N PRO A 67 -3.74 10.78 -2.54
CA PRO A 67 -5.16 10.46 -2.28
C PRO A 67 -5.98 10.22 -3.56
N GLY A 68 -5.58 10.83 -4.67
CA GLY A 68 -6.25 10.70 -5.96
C GLY A 68 -5.91 9.41 -6.73
N ALA A 69 -5.01 8.56 -6.20
CA ALA A 69 -4.68 7.30 -6.86
C ALA A 69 -5.91 6.36 -6.86
N ALA A 70 -6.19 5.77 -8.03
CA ALA A 70 -7.35 4.94 -8.26
C ALA A 70 -6.92 3.75 -9.14
N LEU A 71 -7.37 2.53 -8.83
CA LEU A 71 -6.94 1.33 -9.56
C LEU A 71 -7.43 1.34 -11.01
N GLU A 72 -8.49 2.08 -11.28
CA GLU A 72 -9.07 2.33 -12.59
C GLU A 72 -8.09 3.09 -13.51
N ASP A 73 -7.29 3.98 -12.93
CA ASP A 73 -6.23 4.72 -13.61
C ASP A 73 -4.91 3.93 -13.65
N ALA A 74 -4.90 2.69 -13.13
CA ALA A 74 -3.68 1.90 -13.08
C ALA A 74 -3.23 1.55 -14.48
N TRP A 75 -1.98 1.87 -14.75
CA TRP A 75 -1.35 1.38 -15.95
C TRP A 75 -1.12 -0.13 -15.83
N THR A 76 -2.00 -0.90 -16.49
CA THR A 76 -1.96 -2.36 -16.53
C THR A 76 -1.27 -2.88 -17.79
N GLY A 77 -0.76 -4.10 -17.69
CA GLY A 77 -0.15 -4.82 -18.80
C GLY A 77 0.78 -5.93 -18.33
N LEU A 78 0.89 -6.98 -19.14
CA LEU A 78 1.83 -8.08 -18.85
C LEU A 78 3.29 -7.59 -18.83
N VAL A 79 3.65 -6.68 -19.73
CA VAL A 79 5.00 -6.08 -19.81
C VAL A 79 5.32 -5.24 -18.57
N ARG A 80 4.29 -4.65 -17.95
CA ARG A 80 4.38 -3.88 -16.71
C ARG A 80 4.48 -4.78 -15.47
N GLY A 81 4.17 -6.08 -15.58
CA GLY A 81 4.05 -6.96 -14.43
C GLY A 81 2.80 -6.69 -13.58
N LEU A 82 1.80 -6.01 -14.15
CA LEU A 82 0.50 -5.75 -13.52
C LEU A 82 -0.63 -6.16 -14.47
N PRO A 83 -0.95 -7.45 -14.57
CA PRO A 83 -2.03 -7.92 -15.44
C PRO A 83 -3.40 -7.36 -14.98
N PRO A 84 -4.32 -7.02 -15.90
CA PRO A 84 -5.66 -6.53 -15.54
C PRO A 84 -6.43 -7.48 -14.61
N ALA A 85 -6.24 -8.79 -14.77
CA ALA A 85 -6.87 -9.81 -13.91
C ALA A 85 -6.44 -9.67 -12.43
N VAL A 86 -5.17 -9.35 -12.17
CA VAL A 86 -4.66 -9.12 -10.81
C VAL A 86 -5.26 -7.84 -10.22
N VAL A 87 -5.38 -6.78 -11.01
CA VAL A 87 -6.05 -5.55 -10.56
C VAL A 87 -7.51 -5.82 -10.21
N ALA A 88 -8.24 -6.52 -11.07
CA ALA A 88 -9.63 -6.89 -10.82
C ALA A 88 -9.79 -7.73 -9.55
N GLN A 89 -8.89 -8.68 -9.31
CA GLN A 89 -8.87 -9.50 -8.09
C GLN A 89 -8.64 -8.68 -6.81
N LEU A 90 -7.86 -7.60 -6.89
CA LEU A 90 -7.53 -6.78 -5.72
C LEU A 90 -8.45 -5.57 -5.52
N ALA A 91 -9.27 -5.24 -6.52
CA ALA A 91 -10.10 -4.04 -6.57
C ALA A 91 -11.19 -3.99 -5.50
N ASP A 92 -11.72 -5.14 -5.08
CA ASP A 92 -12.76 -5.21 -4.05
C ASP A 92 -12.22 -5.01 -2.62
N GLY A 93 -10.90 -5.06 -2.43
CA GLY A 93 -10.25 -4.95 -1.12
C GLY A 93 -10.49 -6.13 -0.17
N ALA A 94 -11.18 -7.19 -0.59
CA ALA A 94 -11.60 -8.30 0.27
C ALA A 94 -10.42 -9.13 0.80
N TRP A 95 -9.28 -9.11 0.11
CA TRP A 95 -8.03 -9.72 0.58
C TRP A 95 -7.56 -9.15 1.92
N ALA A 96 -7.84 -7.87 2.20
CA ALA A 96 -7.40 -7.23 3.45
C ALA A 96 -8.13 -7.79 4.67
N THR A 97 -9.43 -8.12 4.55
CA THR A 97 -10.20 -8.74 5.64
C THR A 97 -9.88 -10.22 5.81
N ARG A 98 -9.35 -10.88 4.77
CA ARG A 98 -8.76 -12.24 4.84
C ARG A 98 -7.34 -12.25 5.42
N HIS A 99 -6.85 -11.12 5.93
CA HIS A 99 -5.52 -10.95 6.50
C HIS A 99 -4.36 -11.18 5.51
N GLU A 100 -4.63 -11.14 4.21
CA GLU A 100 -3.65 -11.28 3.14
C GLU A 100 -2.86 -9.98 2.96
N SER A 101 -1.65 -10.10 2.45
CA SER A 101 -0.81 -8.96 2.10
C SER A 101 -0.72 -8.76 0.59
N VAL A 102 -0.49 -7.53 0.15
CA VAL A 102 -0.06 -7.22 -1.23
C VAL A 102 1.36 -6.69 -1.17
N LEU A 103 2.28 -7.37 -1.83
CA LEU A 103 3.67 -6.98 -1.95
C LEU A 103 3.92 -6.39 -3.34
N VAL A 104 4.34 -5.14 -3.39
CA VAL A 104 4.68 -4.42 -4.61
C VAL A 104 6.18 -4.17 -4.67
N THR A 105 6.88 -4.84 -5.59
CA THR A 105 8.30 -4.61 -5.84
C THR A 105 8.53 -3.91 -7.17
N SER A 106 9.56 -3.08 -7.26
CA SER A 106 9.98 -2.45 -8.50
C SER A 106 11.34 -1.76 -8.34
N GLU A 107 12.09 -1.62 -9.42
CA GLU A 107 13.19 -0.65 -9.44
C GLU A 107 12.70 0.78 -9.15
N CYS A 108 13.60 1.69 -8.79
CA CYS A 108 13.26 3.07 -8.43
C CYS A 108 12.44 3.75 -9.55
N GLY A 109 11.39 4.48 -9.18
CA GLY A 109 10.51 5.16 -10.14
C GLY A 109 9.48 4.26 -10.85
N GLY A 110 9.32 3.01 -10.42
CA GLY A 110 8.32 2.08 -10.96
C GLY A 110 6.88 2.30 -10.49
N GLY A 111 6.57 3.33 -9.70
CA GLY A 111 5.19 3.66 -9.30
C GLY A 111 4.64 2.87 -8.10
N LYS A 112 5.50 2.33 -7.24
CA LYS A 112 5.10 1.58 -6.02
C LYS A 112 4.20 2.38 -5.09
N THR A 113 4.58 3.63 -4.79
CA THR A 113 3.82 4.57 -3.95
C THR A 113 2.43 4.81 -4.49
N TRP A 114 2.33 5.03 -5.81
CA TRP A 114 1.04 5.28 -6.45
C TRP A 114 0.15 4.04 -6.38
N LEU A 115 0.69 2.85 -6.68
CA LEU A 115 -0.09 1.61 -6.64
C LEU A 115 -0.51 1.25 -5.20
N SER A 116 0.36 1.46 -4.21
CA SER A 116 0.00 1.22 -2.81
C SER A 116 -1.09 2.18 -2.32
N CYS A 117 -1.07 3.44 -2.76
CA CYS A 117 -2.15 4.39 -2.52
C CYS A 117 -3.45 3.97 -3.22
N ALA A 118 -3.39 3.53 -4.48
CA ALA A 118 -4.56 3.09 -5.24
C ALA A 118 -5.24 1.86 -4.59
N LEU A 119 -4.44 0.88 -4.15
CA LEU A 119 -4.93 -0.30 -3.43
C LEU A 119 -5.56 0.09 -2.08
N ALA A 120 -4.91 0.98 -1.32
CA ALA A 120 -5.48 1.47 -0.06
C ALA A 120 -6.78 2.26 -0.30
N ALA A 121 -6.83 3.09 -1.33
CA ALA A 121 -8.01 3.85 -1.73
C ALA A 121 -9.18 2.92 -2.11
N ALA A 122 -8.91 1.80 -2.79
CA ALA A 122 -9.92 0.78 -3.07
C ALA A 122 -10.53 0.21 -1.78
N VAL A 123 -9.70 -0.13 -0.79
CA VAL A 123 -10.17 -0.59 0.54
C VAL A 123 -11.02 0.47 1.25
N LEU A 124 -10.61 1.76 1.18
CA LEU A 124 -11.36 2.87 1.78
C LEU A 124 -12.75 3.04 1.14
N ARG A 125 -12.82 2.94 -0.20
CA ARG A 125 -14.07 2.99 -0.98
C ARG A 125 -14.98 1.80 -0.68
N ALA A 126 -14.41 0.62 -0.45
CA ALA A 126 -15.14 -0.60 -0.10
C ALA A 126 -15.69 -0.62 1.34
N GLY A 127 -15.51 0.43 2.13
CA GLY A 127 -16.00 0.46 3.52
C GLY A 127 -14.92 0.33 4.59
N GLY A 128 -13.70 -0.05 4.21
CA GLY A 128 -12.59 -0.30 5.13
C GLY A 128 -11.88 0.96 5.59
N THR A 129 -10.89 0.76 6.45
CA THR A 129 -9.97 1.80 6.95
C THR A 129 -8.54 1.46 6.52
N ALA A 130 -7.73 2.48 6.30
CA ALA A 130 -6.32 2.32 5.97
C ALA A 130 -5.47 3.20 6.88
N ALA A 131 -4.21 2.83 7.06
CA ALA A 131 -3.19 3.71 7.62
C ALA A 131 -1.89 3.51 6.85
N TRP A 132 -1.28 4.61 6.43
CA TRP A 132 -0.11 4.61 5.58
C TRP A 132 1.10 5.16 6.34
N PHE A 133 2.23 4.47 6.21
CA PHE A 133 3.51 4.90 6.77
C PHE A 133 4.66 4.51 5.86
N HIS A 134 5.67 5.38 5.79
CA HIS A 134 7.02 4.99 5.42
C HIS A 134 7.67 4.20 6.58
N GLN A 135 8.63 3.29 6.31
CA GLN A 135 9.29 2.48 7.36
C GLN A 135 9.85 3.36 8.49
N ALA A 136 10.70 4.34 8.15
CA ALA A 136 11.31 5.25 9.12
C ALA A 136 10.27 6.06 9.91
N ASP A 137 9.27 6.63 9.24
CA ASP A 137 8.21 7.42 9.88
C ASP A 137 7.38 6.57 10.86
N PHE A 138 7.14 5.30 10.53
CA PHE A 138 6.45 4.37 11.41
C PHE A 138 7.25 4.13 12.70
N LEU A 139 8.55 3.84 12.58
CA LEU A 139 9.42 3.58 13.74
C LEU A 139 9.55 4.82 14.62
N ALA A 140 9.74 6.00 14.00
CA ALA A 140 9.76 7.28 14.72
C ALA A 140 8.43 7.58 15.43
N ALA A 141 7.29 7.34 14.78
CA ALA A 141 5.97 7.51 15.39
C ALA A 141 5.75 6.54 16.56
N TRP A 142 6.26 5.30 16.46
CA TRP A 142 6.21 4.33 17.54
C TRP A 142 7.04 4.78 18.74
N ALA A 143 8.30 5.15 18.52
CA ALA A 143 9.19 5.62 19.57
C ALA A 143 8.64 6.88 20.26
N SER A 144 8.13 7.83 19.48
CA SER A 144 7.48 9.04 20.01
C SER A 144 6.25 8.72 20.87
N ALA A 145 5.40 7.79 20.41
CA ALA A 145 4.21 7.38 21.16
C ALA A 145 4.57 6.65 22.46
N ASP A 146 5.65 5.86 22.47
CA ASP A 146 6.15 5.18 23.67
C ASP A 146 6.69 6.17 24.70
N ALA A 147 7.55 7.10 24.27
CA ALA A 147 8.09 8.17 25.12
C ALA A 147 7.00 9.07 25.71
N ALA A 148 5.92 9.32 24.96
CA ALA A 148 4.78 10.11 25.41
C ALA A 148 3.74 9.31 26.23
N GLY A 149 3.93 8.00 26.44
CA GLY A 149 2.95 7.14 27.14
C GLY A 149 1.64 6.93 26.36
N THR A 150 1.62 7.24 25.05
CA THR A 150 0.43 7.14 24.18
C THR A 150 0.47 5.94 23.23
N LEU A 151 1.46 5.05 23.37
CA LEU A 151 1.63 3.88 22.52
C LEU A 151 0.38 2.99 22.43
N GLY A 152 -0.38 2.87 23.52
CA GLY A 152 -1.64 2.13 23.52
C GLY A 152 -2.69 2.68 22.54
N ALA A 153 -2.75 4.01 22.37
CA ALA A 153 -3.65 4.64 21.42
C ALA A 153 -3.20 4.41 19.97
N LEU A 154 -1.90 4.52 19.70
CA LEU A 154 -1.33 4.21 18.40
C LEU A 154 -1.61 2.75 18.02
N ARG A 155 -1.32 1.80 18.92
CA ARG A 155 -1.58 0.37 18.69
C ARG A 155 -3.05 0.07 18.40
N ARG A 156 -3.99 0.68 19.13
CA ARG A 156 -5.44 0.53 18.85
C ARG A 156 -5.81 1.05 17.46
N ARG A 157 -5.28 2.21 17.06
CA ARG A 157 -5.49 2.77 15.71
C ARG A 157 -4.93 1.85 14.63
N LEU A 158 -3.73 1.32 14.82
CA LEU A 158 -3.11 0.40 13.86
C LEU A 158 -3.84 -0.93 13.81
N ALA A 159 -4.35 -1.44 14.93
CA ALA A 159 -5.11 -2.68 15.00
C ALA A 159 -6.51 -2.56 14.34
N SER A 160 -7.15 -1.39 14.43
CA SER A 160 -8.47 -1.15 13.84
C SER A 160 -8.46 -0.84 12.33
N ALA A 161 -7.29 -0.58 11.74
CA ALA A 161 -7.16 -0.39 10.30
C ALA A 161 -7.54 -1.69 9.54
N THR A 162 -8.32 -1.65 8.48
CA THR A 162 -8.51 -2.83 7.61
C THR A 162 -7.20 -3.20 6.91
N VAL A 163 -6.44 -2.20 6.47
CA VAL A 163 -5.14 -2.37 5.82
C VAL A 163 -4.09 -1.41 6.37
N LEU A 164 -2.87 -1.90 6.56
CA LEU A 164 -1.69 -1.08 6.87
C LEU A 164 -0.77 -1.03 5.67
N VAL A 165 -0.40 0.17 5.21
CA VAL A 165 0.61 0.35 4.17
C VAL A 165 1.96 0.64 4.83
N LEU A 166 2.97 -0.17 4.52
CA LEU A 166 4.37 0.06 4.86
C LEU A 166 5.15 0.32 3.57
N GLU A 167 5.52 1.58 3.37
CA GLU A 167 6.29 2.02 2.23
C GLU A 167 7.80 1.78 2.43
N GLU A 168 8.48 1.46 1.33
CA GLU A 168 9.93 1.28 1.23
C GLU A 168 10.53 0.35 2.29
N LEU A 169 9.82 -0.73 2.59
CA LEU A 169 10.26 -1.70 3.58
C LEU A 169 11.54 -2.43 3.11
N GLY A 170 12.50 -2.57 4.02
CA GLY A 170 13.76 -3.26 3.74
C GLY A 170 14.76 -2.46 2.89
N VAL A 171 14.57 -1.14 2.77
CA VAL A 171 15.55 -0.24 2.14
C VAL A 171 16.62 0.19 3.12
N GLU A 172 16.18 0.65 4.30
CA GLU A 172 17.05 1.14 5.35
C GLU A 172 17.32 0.04 6.40
N PRO A 173 18.54 0.02 6.97
CA PRO A 173 18.84 -0.85 8.10
C PRO A 173 17.95 -0.51 9.30
N LEU A 174 17.69 -1.51 10.13
CA LEU A 174 16.95 -1.33 11.37
C LEU A 174 17.93 -0.98 12.51
N GLU A 175 17.52 -0.09 13.39
CA GLU A 175 18.26 0.22 14.62
C GLU A 175 17.92 -0.80 15.73
N ASP A 176 18.66 -0.71 16.84
CA ASP A 176 18.47 -1.59 17.98
C ASP A 176 17.04 -1.46 18.54
N GLY A 177 16.31 -2.58 18.52
CA GLY A 177 14.93 -2.65 19.02
C GLY A 177 13.85 -2.45 17.95
N ASP A 178 14.16 -1.91 16.78
CA ASP A 178 13.19 -1.72 15.69
C ASP A 178 12.58 -3.03 15.21
N LEU A 179 13.39 -4.10 15.16
CA LEU A 179 12.90 -5.43 14.82
C LEU A 179 11.84 -5.93 15.82
N ALA A 180 11.98 -5.59 17.10
CA ALA A 180 10.97 -5.90 18.12
C ALA A 180 9.71 -5.05 17.94
N VAL A 181 9.84 -3.80 17.48
CA VAL A 181 8.71 -2.95 17.10
C VAL A 181 7.94 -3.56 15.92
N LEU A 182 8.64 -3.96 14.85
CA LEU A 182 8.02 -4.65 13.71
C LEU A 182 7.34 -5.96 14.14
N ARG A 183 7.96 -6.73 15.05
CA ARG A 183 7.33 -7.93 15.60
C ARG A 183 6.03 -7.61 16.33
N ARG A 184 6.01 -6.57 17.18
CA ARG A 184 4.79 -6.13 17.89
C ARG A 184 3.71 -5.59 16.94
N LEU A 185 4.09 -5.04 15.80
CA LEU A 185 3.17 -4.60 14.76
C LEU A 185 2.48 -5.80 14.08
N VAL A 186 3.25 -6.85 13.80
CA VAL A 186 2.77 -8.03 13.05
C VAL A 186 2.15 -9.11 13.94
N GLU A 187 2.34 -9.03 15.27
CA GLU A 187 1.56 -9.82 16.23
C GLU A 187 0.05 -9.78 15.90
N PRO A 188 -0.71 -10.83 16.25
CA PRO A 188 -1.99 -11.15 15.60
C PRO A 188 -2.91 -9.93 15.40
N ARG A 189 -2.85 -9.38 14.18
CA ARG A 189 -3.65 -8.26 13.73
C ARG A 189 -4.70 -8.78 12.73
N PRO A 190 -5.98 -8.38 12.87
CA PRO A 190 -7.07 -8.86 12.04
C PRO A 190 -7.17 -8.16 10.66
N GLY A 191 -6.07 -7.57 10.15
CA GLY A 191 -6.10 -6.88 8.85
C GLY A 191 -4.88 -7.19 7.98
N GLY A 192 -5.00 -6.85 6.71
CA GLY A 192 -3.97 -7.05 5.70
C GLY A 192 -2.88 -6.00 5.72
N PHE A 193 -1.88 -6.20 4.87
CA PHE A 193 -0.78 -5.27 4.63
C PHE A 193 -0.65 -4.92 3.15
N ILE A 194 -0.21 -3.70 2.85
CA ILE A 194 0.36 -3.35 1.56
C ILE A 194 1.82 -3.02 1.82
N LEU A 195 2.72 -3.77 1.22
CA LEU A 195 4.15 -3.65 1.41
C LEU A 195 4.76 -3.19 0.10
N THR A 196 5.61 -2.18 0.15
CA THR A 196 6.39 -1.78 -1.04
C THR A 196 7.87 -1.88 -0.74
N SER A 197 8.66 -2.30 -1.73
CA SER A 197 10.11 -2.36 -1.59
C SER A 197 10.79 -2.34 -2.96
N PRO A 198 11.99 -1.76 -3.13
CA PRO A 198 12.79 -2.02 -4.31
C PRO A 198 13.43 -3.42 -4.31
N PHE A 199 13.43 -4.11 -3.16
CA PHE A 199 14.06 -5.42 -3.00
C PHE A 199 13.04 -6.53 -2.77
N PRO A 200 13.30 -7.75 -3.26
CA PRO A 200 12.51 -8.91 -2.87
C PRO A 200 12.66 -9.21 -1.36
N PRO A 201 11.63 -9.77 -0.69
CA PRO A 201 11.65 -10.02 0.76
C PRO A 201 12.79 -10.92 1.24
N ALA A 202 13.32 -11.77 0.35
CA ALA A 202 14.46 -12.63 0.64
C ALA A 202 15.74 -11.84 0.99
N LEU A 203 15.85 -10.58 0.57
CA LEU A 203 16.99 -9.72 0.87
C LEU A 203 16.78 -8.87 2.13
N TRP A 204 15.54 -8.67 2.59
CA TRP A 204 15.25 -7.80 3.73
C TRP A 204 16.02 -8.17 5.01
N PRO A 205 16.22 -9.45 5.39
CA PRO A 205 17.04 -9.79 6.57
C PRO A 205 18.46 -9.23 6.52
N GLU A 206 19.13 -9.34 5.37
CA GLU A 206 20.49 -8.81 5.19
C GLU A 206 20.51 -7.29 5.22
N HIS A 207 19.50 -6.63 4.65
CA HIS A 207 19.37 -5.17 4.71
C HIS A 207 19.06 -4.67 6.13
N TRP A 208 18.16 -5.34 6.84
CA TRP A 208 17.73 -4.96 8.17
C TRP A 208 18.82 -5.10 9.22
N CYS A 209 19.55 -6.23 9.25
CA CYS A 209 20.50 -6.52 10.33
C CYS A 209 21.92 -6.81 9.85
N GLY A 210 22.21 -6.64 8.56
CA GLY A 210 23.52 -6.91 7.99
C GLY A 210 23.81 -8.40 7.76
N LYS A 211 25.06 -8.70 7.42
CA LYS A 211 25.51 -10.07 7.07
C LYS A 211 25.70 -11.00 8.25
N THR A 212 25.87 -10.44 9.45
CA THR A 212 26.11 -11.19 10.68
C THR A 212 24.97 -10.85 11.63
N MET A 213 24.05 -11.79 11.78
CA MET A 213 22.83 -11.63 12.57
C MET A 213 22.88 -12.59 13.77
N SER A 214 22.48 -12.11 14.95
CA SER A 214 22.31 -12.97 16.12
C SER A 214 21.21 -14.00 15.87
N SER A 215 21.31 -15.19 16.48
CA SER A 215 20.27 -16.22 16.39
C SER A 215 18.89 -15.71 16.85
N ALA A 216 18.86 -14.79 17.82
CA ALA A 216 17.63 -14.19 18.32
C ALA A 216 16.96 -13.25 17.30
N ASP A 217 17.77 -12.45 16.59
CA ASP A 217 17.29 -11.55 15.55
C ASP A 217 16.83 -12.35 14.34
N ALA A 218 17.57 -13.40 13.94
CA ALA A 218 17.16 -14.29 12.85
C ALA A 218 15.78 -14.92 13.09
N TYR A 219 15.52 -15.40 14.30
CA TYR A 219 14.21 -15.94 14.67
C TYR A 219 13.11 -14.86 14.61
N THR A 220 13.40 -13.66 15.12
CA THR A 220 12.45 -12.54 15.16
C THR A 220 12.12 -12.04 13.75
N THR A 221 13.15 -11.90 12.90
CA THR A 221 13.01 -11.55 11.48
C THR A 221 12.17 -12.56 10.73
N GLU A 222 12.43 -13.86 10.90
CA GLU A 222 11.63 -14.90 10.25
C GLU A 222 10.16 -14.84 10.68
N ALA A 223 9.90 -14.62 11.97
CA ALA A 223 8.54 -14.46 12.48
C ALA A 223 7.82 -13.25 11.87
N VAL A 224 8.52 -12.13 11.73
CA VAL A 224 8.01 -10.90 11.07
C VAL A 224 7.70 -11.15 9.60
N LEU A 225 8.67 -11.70 8.87
CA LEU A 225 8.52 -12.01 7.44
C LEU A 225 7.36 -12.97 7.21
N ARG A 226 7.27 -14.05 8.00
CA ARG A 226 6.20 -15.04 7.83
C ARG A 226 4.82 -14.39 7.87
N ARG A 227 4.60 -13.40 8.74
CA ARG A 227 3.31 -12.70 8.81
C ARG A 227 3.11 -11.65 7.73
N LEU A 228 4.17 -10.94 7.35
CA LEU A 228 4.12 -9.90 6.33
C LEU A 228 3.93 -10.49 4.93
N VAL A 229 4.59 -11.61 4.63
CA VAL A 229 4.64 -12.16 3.27
C VAL A 229 3.76 -13.38 3.04
N ASN A 230 3.14 -13.97 4.07
CA ASN A 230 2.27 -15.14 3.90
C ASN A 230 0.93 -14.98 4.65
N PRO A 231 -0.23 -15.18 3.98
CA PRO A 231 -0.42 -15.23 2.53
C PRO A 231 -0.21 -13.87 1.86
N SER A 232 0.40 -13.81 0.67
CA SER A 232 0.57 -12.55 -0.09
C SER A 232 0.34 -12.67 -1.60
N HIS A 233 -0.21 -11.59 -2.17
CA HIS A 233 -0.24 -11.31 -3.60
C HIS A 233 1.04 -10.56 -3.96
N ARG A 234 1.82 -11.05 -4.93
CA ARG A 234 3.12 -10.45 -5.30
C ARG A 234 3.03 -9.79 -6.67
N ILE A 235 3.38 -8.52 -6.72
CA ILE A 235 3.35 -7.68 -7.92
C ILE A 235 4.75 -7.13 -8.13
N GLU A 236 5.41 -7.57 -9.20
CA GLU A 236 6.71 -7.04 -9.61
C GLU A 236 6.50 -6.06 -10.77
N LEU A 237 6.49 -4.75 -10.48
CA LEU A 237 6.34 -3.71 -11.48
C LEU A 237 7.62 -3.52 -12.29
N ARG A 238 7.44 -3.38 -13.61
CA ARG A 238 8.52 -3.21 -14.58
C ARG A 238 8.38 -1.90 -15.36
N GLY A 239 9.52 -1.35 -15.80
CA GLY A 239 9.59 -0.08 -16.52
C GLY A 239 9.40 1.15 -15.62
N LYS A 240 9.88 2.32 -16.07
CA LYS A 240 9.70 3.55 -15.30
C LYS A 240 8.29 4.10 -15.50
N ALA A 241 7.70 4.67 -14.46
CA ALA A 241 6.37 5.28 -14.55
C ALA A 241 6.29 6.39 -15.62
N ALA A 242 7.40 7.12 -15.86
CA ALA A 242 7.47 8.17 -16.88
C ALA A 242 7.55 7.64 -18.33
N GLU A 243 7.88 6.36 -18.53
CA GLU A 243 8.11 5.79 -19.86
C GLU A 243 6.83 5.32 -20.56
N PHE A 244 5.66 5.41 -19.91
CA PHE A 244 4.45 4.85 -20.47
C PHE A 244 3.25 5.78 -20.42
N LYS A 245 2.57 5.86 -21.54
CA LYS A 245 1.36 6.66 -21.72
C LYS A 245 0.13 5.74 -21.70
N PRO A 246 -0.98 6.14 -21.06
CA PRO A 246 -2.23 5.40 -21.18
C PRO A 246 -2.59 5.21 -22.66
N GLY A 247 -2.82 3.96 -23.09
CA GLY A 247 -3.15 3.63 -24.48
C GLY A 247 -1.98 3.39 -25.44
N SER A 248 -0.72 3.45 -24.99
CA SER A 248 0.41 3.03 -25.84
C SER A 248 0.53 1.50 -25.87
N GLU A 249 0.58 0.93 -27.08
CA GLU A 249 0.83 -0.49 -27.29
C GLU A 249 2.16 -0.87 -26.62
N ALA A 250 2.16 -1.97 -25.86
CA ALA A 250 3.35 -2.39 -25.14
C ALA A 250 4.49 -2.65 -26.13
N PRO A 251 5.72 -2.15 -25.88
CA PRO A 251 6.83 -2.44 -26.77
C PRO A 251 7.01 -3.96 -26.88
N PRO A 252 7.28 -4.49 -28.09
CA PRO A 252 7.43 -5.92 -28.28
C PRO A 252 8.53 -6.45 -27.36
N PRO A 253 8.37 -7.66 -26.79
CA PRO A 253 9.37 -8.24 -25.91
C PRO A 253 10.72 -8.28 -26.61
N VAL A 254 11.72 -7.67 -26.00
CA VAL A 254 13.08 -7.63 -26.55
C VAL A 254 13.56 -9.08 -26.71
N PRO A 255 13.91 -9.55 -27.92
CA PRO A 255 14.31 -10.93 -28.12
C PRO A 255 15.57 -11.23 -27.29
N ARG A 256 15.61 -12.40 -26.65
CA ARG A 256 16.70 -12.85 -25.77
C ARG A 256 18.10 -12.79 -26.42
N SER A 257 18.18 -12.65 -27.74
CA SER A 257 19.43 -12.48 -28.51
C SER A 257 20.09 -11.10 -28.36
N SER A 258 19.43 -10.08 -27.81
CA SER A 258 20.00 -8.74 -27.61
C SER A 258 20.57 -8.49 -26.21
N LEU A 259 20.44 -9.44 -25.28
CA LEU A 259 21.14 -9.41 -24.00
C LEU A 259 22.61 -9.78 -24.24
N SER A 260 23.47 -8.77 -24.36
CA SER A 260 24.92 -9.01 -24.29
C SER A 260 25.24 -9.67 -22.94
N PRO A 261 25.98 -10.80 -22.91
CA PRO A 261 26.34 -11.42 -21.65
C PRO A 261 27.15 -10.43 -20.79
N PRO A 262 27.02 -10.48 -19.45
CA PRO A 262 27.78 -9.60 -18.58
C PRO A 262 29.27 -9.77 -18.86
N LYS A 263 29.96 -8.66 -19.19
CA LYS A 263 31.40 -8.66 -19.41
C LYS A 263 32.08 -9.28 -18.19
N ALA A 264 32.65 -10.47 -18.35
CA ALA A 264 33.46 -11.10 -17.32
C ALA A 264 34.59 -10.13 -16.94
N LYS A 265 34.61 -9.69 -15.68
CA LYS A 265 35.73 -8.91 -15.13
C LYS A 265 37.00 -9.74 -15.28
N ARG A 266 37.86 -9.39 -16.24
CA ARG A 266 39.21 -9.95 -16.33
C ARG A 266 39.96 -9.59 -15.04
N LEU A 267 40.43 -10.62 -14.32
CA LEU A 267 41.32 -10.42 -13.18
C LEU A 267 42.61 -9.69 -13.62
N PRO A 268 43.13 -8.76 -12.80
CA PRO A 268 44.39 -8.10 -13.07
C PRO A 268 45.57 -9.10 -13.10
N PRO A 269 46.62 -8.82 -13.88
CA PRO A 269 47.74 -9.75 -14.13
C PRO A 269 48.51 -10.17 -12.87
N SER A 270 48.38 -9.44 -11.76
CA SER A 270 49.00 -9.77 -10.47
C SER A 270 48.40 -10.99 -9.76
N LYS A 271 47.17 -11.42 -10.11
CA LYS A 271 46.51 -12.60 -9.50
C LYS A 271 46.62 -13.89 -10.33
N ARG A 272 47.18 -13.84 -11.54
CA ARG A 272 47.37 -15.03 -12.39
C ARG A 272 48.51 -15.95 -11.94
N LYS A 273 49.57 -15.42 -11.31
CA LYS A 273 50.72 -16.23 -10.87
C LYS A 273 50.47 -17.04 -9.59
N ALA A 274 49.54 -16.63 -8.73
CA ALA A 274 49.22 -17.37 -7.49
C ALA A 274 48.37 -18.63 -7.74
N GLN A 275 47.58 -18.67 -8.81
CA GLN A 275 46.70 -19.81 -9.11
C GLN A 275 47.37 -20.93 -9.93
N ALA A 276 48.49 -20.63 -10.61
CA ALA A 276 49.28 -21.63 -11.34
C ALA A 276 50.22 -22.43 -10.43
N ALA A 277 50.69 -21.86 -9.31
CA ALA A 277 51.59 -22.54 -8.38
C ALA A 277 50.86 -23.54 -7.45
N GLY A 278 49.57 -23.32 -7.14
CA GLY A 278 48.80 -24.18 -6.24
C GLY A 278 48.26 -25.49 -6.85
N LYS A 279 48.30 -25.65 -8.18
CA LYS A 279 47.78 -26.85 -8.88
C LYS A 279 48.83 -27.90 -9.24
N ALA A 280 50.13 -27.59 -9.10
CA ALA A 280 51.21 -28.56 -9.36
C ALA A 280 51.60 -29.39 -8.11
N GLY A 281 51.14 -29.04 -6.90
CA GLY A 281 51.55 -29.67 -5.65
C GLY A 281 50.61 -30.76 -5.09
N ARG A 282 49.56 -31.16 -5.81
CA ARG A 282 48.56 -32.15 -5.31
C ARG A 282 48.53 -33.48 -6.07
N ALA A 283 49.57 -33.77 -6.84
CA ALA A 283 49.76 -35.06 -7.50
C ALA A 283 51.15 -35.63 -7.17
N ARG A 284 51.43 -35.86 -5.88
CA ARG A 284 52.43 -36.80 -5.33
C ARG A 284 52.48 -36.65 -3.81
N ALA A 285 51.62 -37.40 -3.13
CA ALA A 285 51.76 -37.96 -1.78
C ALA A 285 50.46 -38.72 -1.48
#